data_AF-A0A369IXQ3-F1
#
_entry.id   AF-A0A369IXQ3-F1
#
_cell.length_a   1.000
_cell.length_b   1.000
_cell.length_c   1.000
_cell.angle_alpha   90.00
_cell.angle_beta   90.00
_cell.angle_gamma   90.00
#
_symmetry.space_group_name_H-M   'P 1'
#
loop_
_entity.id
_entity.type
_entity.pdbx_description
1 polymer ?
#
loop_
_entity_poly.entity_id
_entity_poly.type
_entity_poly.pdbx_seq_one_letter_code
_entity_poly.pdbx_strand_id
1 'polypeptide(L)'
;MQLRNSLPLDDYIIGRLLTFLPSFSELSAMILASKSFYAVFEAHPNSVIRAVAYNAVGPALPQALRVLRSHPPDDENSTQQWSEADPLSPITSHEICELIANAGVVEGLEDLISSRHKDRKYQTSQLNPTESFKFCRAVYRWMLFSTVFPLHILELYVEPIEEDVEEIRLARKVFLSQFSDCELLELYSVAFCMRDIAEWAAAADSTNLFNSLSDIGDLAHASGPAKLLGAYLSGCSYSLRDLLGDDSFEDYEESPLIQGYILWPLREILEHRNAKQIDENETHLLSILDNIHHQAKDPCTFCDNECGFDLWNETNWEYLRGVIPLESLSRLLIGQLSSNVIESERFRILVSNPTFTYTTFLRELHQERYHGQGWRRRDWLCKHCIVQLFRSYTWAWLLRQNKKKGIEIPEDCVYGYACKAQDNKIHAETFNHLCTTKLSS
;
A
#
# COMPACT_ATOMS: atom_id res chain seq x y z
N MET A 1 55.66 18.99 10.24
CA MET A 1 54.87 19.62 11.32
C MET A 1 53.47 19.03 11.27
N GLN A 2 53.29 17.83 11.86
CA GLN A 2 52.00 17.14 11.94
C GLN A 2 51.22 17.78 13.08
N LEU A 3 50.16 18.53 12.75
CA LEU A 3 49.15 18.96 13.72
C LEU A 3 48.47 17.70 14.29
N ARG A 4 48.98 17.20 15.42
CA ARG A 4 48.28 16.26 16.30
C ARG A 4 47.11 16.99 16.95
N ASN A 5 46.05 17.23 16.19
CA ASN A 5 44.74 17.65 16.70
C ASN A 5 43.88 16.42 17.06
N SER A 6 44.48 15.37 17.60
CA SER A 6 43.74 14.25 18.17
C SER A 6 43.72 14.43 19.68
N LEU A 7 42.66 15.06 20.20
CA LEU A 7 42.18 14.65 21.52
C LEU A 7 41.88 13.15 21.36
N PRO A 8 42.57 12.25 22.06
CA PRO A 8 42.17 10.85 22.07
C PRO A 8 40.79 10.84 22.72
N LEU A 9 39.74 10.84 21.89
CA LEU A 9 38.42 10.46 22.33
C LEU A 9 38.59 9.04 22.86
N ASP A 10 38.20 8.86 24.11
CA ASP A 10 38.19 7.55 24.76
C ASP A 10 37.47 6.55 23.83
N ASP A 11 38.07 5.37 23.62
CA ASP A 11 37.50 4.30 22.81
C ASP A 11 36.06 3.98 23.24
N TYR A 12 35.74 4.15 24.53
CA TYR A 12 34.39 4.04 25.06
C TYR A 12 33.42 5.08 24.47
N ILE A 13 33.85 6.34 24.34
CA ILE A 13 33.03 7.42 23.74
C ILE A 13 32.81 7.11 22.26
N ILE A 14 33.85 6.73 21.53
CA ILE A 14 33.75 6.34 20.12
C ILE A 14 32.79 5.16 19.96
N GLY A 15 32.93 4.12 20.79
CA GLY A 15 32.07 2.95 20.77
C GLY A 15 30.61 3.33 21.02
N ARG A 16 30.34 4.22 21.98
CA ARG A 16 28.99 4.75 22.23
C ARG A 16 28.45 5.52 21.02
N LEU A 17 29.23 6.41 20.42
CA LEU A 17 28.81 7.15 19.23
C LEU A 17 28.41 6.21 18.09
N LEU A 18 29.23 5.18 17.81
CA LEU A 18 28.94 4.17 16.79
C LEU A 18 27.63 3.42 17.07
N THR A 19 27.32 3.13 18.33
CA THR A 19 26.06 2.44 18.70
C THR A 19 24.81 3.31 18.59
N PHE A 20 24.94 4.63 18.48
CA PHE A 20 23.80 5.56 18.31
C PHE A 20 23.55 5.95 16.85
N LEU A 21 24.29 5.40 15.90
CA LEU A 21 24.07 5.68 14.50
C LEU A 21 22.73 5.08 14.04
N PRO A 22 21.89 5.85 13.34
CA PRO A 22 20.54 5.43 12.94
C PRO A 22 20.55 4.43 11.78
N SER A 23 21.62 4.37 10.98
CA SER A 23 21.68 3.52 9.79
C SER A 23 23.06 2.94 9.50
N PHE A 24 23.10 1.86 8.73
CA PHE A 24 24.34 1.24 8.27
C PHE A 24 25.12 2.12 7.28
N SER A 25 24.44 3.01 6.55
CA SER A 25 25.09 3.99 5.67
C SER A 25 25.92 4.98 6.49
N GLU A 26 25.36 5.47 7.60
CA GLU A 26 26.06 6.37 8.52
C GLU A 26 27.19 5.66 9.27
N LEU A 27 26.99 4.39 9.65
CA LEU A 27 28.07 3.55 10.21
C LEU A 27 29.24 3.45 9.22
N SER A 28 28.96 3.09 7.97
CA SER A 28 29.96 2.97 6.91
C SER A 28 30.72 4.29 6.69
N ALA A 29 29.99 5.40 6.57
CA ALA A 29 30.59 6.72 6.42
C ALA A 29 31.50 7.09 7.61
N MET A 30 31.06 6.80 8.83
CA MET A 30 31.79 7.15 10.06
C MET A 30 33.07 6.32 10.22
N ILE A 31 33.04 5.00 9.97
CA ILE A 31 34.24 4.16 10.06
C ILE A 31 35.25 4.47 8.93
N LEU A 32 34.77 4.90 7.76
CA LEU A 32 35.64 5.31 6.65
C LEU A 32 36.26 6.69 6.86
N ALA A 33 35.63 7.56 7.65
CA ALA A 33 36.11 8.92 7.90
C ALA A 33 37.36 8.97 8.82
N SER A 34 37.57 7.98 9.70
CA SER A 34 38.66 8.03 10.68
C SER A 34 39.15 6.64 11.11
N LYS A 35 40.48 6.48 11.15
CA LYS A 35 41.14 5.25 11.64
C LYS A 35 40.79 4.92 13.09
N SER A 36 40.56 5.92 13.94
CA SER A 36 40.17 5.68 15.34
C SER A 36 38.78 5.08 15.44
N PHE A 37 37.83 5.55 14.62
CA PHE A 37 36.48 4.96 14.54
C PHE A 37 36.53 3.54 13.98
N TYR A 38 37.30 3.32 12.92
CA TYR A 38 37.51 1.98 12.37
C TYR A 38 38.12 1.01 13.41
N ALA A 39 39.16 1.43 14.15
CA ALA A 39 39.80 0.59 15.16
C ALA A 39 38.85 0.16 16.29
N VAL A 40 38.01 1.08 16.78
CA VAL A 40 37.00 0.77 17.81
C VAL A 40 35.90 -0.13 17.24
N PHE A 41 35.49 0.09 15.99
CA PHE A 41 34.56 -0.81 15.30
C PHE A 41 35.13 -2.22 15.15
N GLU A 42 36.39 -2.35 14.70
CA GLU A 42 37.09 -3.63 14.53
C GLU A 42 37.23 -4.39 15.85
N ALA A 43 37.38 -3.68 16.97
CA ALA A 43 37.43 -4.29 18.30
C ALA A 43 36.06 -4.82 18.77
N HIS A 44 34.94 -4.21 18.32
CA HIS A 44 33.59 -4.51 18.81
C HIS A 44 32.50 -4.59 17.71
N PRO A 45 32.72 -5.31 16.60
CA PRO A 45 31.86 -5.21 15.42
C PRO A 45 30.44 -5.69 15.71
N ASN A 46 30.29 -6.80 16.45
CA ASN A 46 28.99 -7.40 16.74
C ASN A 46 28.10 -6.47 17.58
N SER A 47 28.67 -5.79 18.59
CA SER A 47 27.92 -4.88 19.46
C SER A 47 27.47 -3.65 18.69
N VAL A 48 28.36 -3.07 17.87
CA VAL A 48 28.05 -1.91 17.03
C VAL A 48 27.02 -2.25 15.96
N ILE A 49 27.23 -3.33 15.19
CA ILE A 49 26.30 -3.77 14.14
C ILE A 49 24.92 -4.04 14.71
N ARG A 50 24.83 -4.75 15.84
CA ARG A 50 23.54 -5.08 16.45
C ARG A 50 22.82 -3.83 16.97
N ALA A 51 23.55 -2.87 17.55
CA ALA A 51 22.97 -1.59 17.97
C ALA A 51 22.46 -0.78 16.78
N VAL A 52 23.23 -0.70 15.69
CA VAL A 52 22.79 -0.01 14.46
C VAL A 52 21.61 -0.72 13.81
N ALA A 53 21.59 -2.06 13.80
CA ALA A 53 20.43 -2.84 13.35
C ALA A 53 19.19 -2.53 14.20
N TYR A 54 19.34 -2.43 15.52
CA TYR A 54 18.26 -2.08 16.42
C TYR A 54 17.77 -0.64 16.19
N ASN A 55 18.66 0.30 15.90
CA ASN A 55 18.25 1.68 15.60
C ASN A 55 17.50 1.78 14.26
N ALA A 56 17.88 0.96 13.27
CA ALA A 56 17.27 0.96 11.94
C ALA A 56 15.91 0.22 11.90
N VAL A 57 15.80 -0.91 12.60
CA VAL A 57 14.60 -1.77 12.62
C VAL A 57 13.67 -1.46 13.80
N GLY A 58 14.24 -0.89 14.87
CA GLY A 58 13.56 -0.68 16.13
C GLY A 58 13.50 -1.94 17.01
N PRO A 59 12.60 -1.94 18.02
CA PRO A 59 12.45 -3.04 18.97
C PRO A 59 12.00 -4.37 18.37
N ALA A 60 11.56 -4.39 17.10
CA ALA A 60 11.17 -5.60 16.37
C ALA A 60 12.36 -6.34 15.69
N LEU A 61 13.61 -5.94 15.98
CA LEU A 61 14.81 -6.58 15.43
C LEU A 61 14.84 -8.11 15.60
N PRO A 62 14.44 -8.71 16.74
CA PRO A 62 14.44 -10.17 16.87
C PRO A 62 13.55 -10.87 15.84
N GLN A 63 12.37 -10.30 15.56
CA GLN A 63 11.44 -10.82 14.55
C GLN A 63 12.00 -10.62 13.14
N ALA A 64 12.62 -9.47 12.86
CA ALA A 64 13.25 -9.22 11.56
C ALA A 64 14.40 -10.20 11.28
N LEU A 65 15.29 -10.44 12.25
CA LEU A 65 16.35 -11.45 12.13
C LEU A 65 15.80 -12.86 11.96
N ARG A 66 14.64 -13.16 12.56
CA ARG A 66 14.00 -14.47 12.42
C ARG A 66 13.53 -14.72 10.99
N VAL A 67 12.99 -13.71 10.30
CA VAL A 67 12.62 -13.80 8.87
C VAL A 67 13.84 -14.17 8.02
N LEU A 68 15.00 -13.57 8.29
CA LEU A 68 16.21 -13.83 7.49
C LEU A 68 16.84 -15.19 7.78
N ARG A 69 16.66 -15.68 9.01
CA ARG A 69 17.23 -16.95 9.49
C ARG A 69 16.25 -18.11 9.39
N SER A 70 15.02 -17.87 8.94
CA SER A 70 14.09 -18.95 8.64
C SER A 70 14.47 -19.54 7.30
N HIS A 71 14.87 -20.79 7.34
CA HIS A 71 14.96 -21.61 6.14
C HIS A 71 13.59 -22.27 5.94
N PRO A 72 13.14 -22.44 4.69
CA PRO A 72 12.07 -23.37 4.41
C PRO A 72 12.42 -24.72 5.04
N PRO A 73 11.44 -25.49 5.54
CA PRO A 73 11.71 -26.81 6.07
C PRO A 73 12.23 -27.71 4.93
N ASP A 74 13.55 -27.83 4.81
CA ASP A 74 14.19 -28.80 3.91
C ASP A 74 13.99 -30.25 4.40
N ASP A 75 13.49 -30.44 5.63
CA ASP A 75 13.36 -31.72 6.31
C ASP A 75 12.03 -31.80 7.09
N GLU A 76 11.16 -32.73 6.68
CA GLU A 76 9.79 -32.95 7.24
C GLU A 76 9.78 -33.26 8.75
N ASN A 77 10.94 -33.62 9.33
CA ASN A 77 11.04 -34.03 10.72
C ASN A 77 11.55 -32.95 11.70
N SER A 78 11.86 -31.74 11.23
CA SER A 78 12.32 -30.67 12.14
C SER A 78 11.14 -29.99 12.83
N THR A 79 10.82 -30.44 14.05
CA THR A 79 9.93 -29.71 14.97
C THR A 79 10.67 -28.47 15.48
N GLN A 80 10.76 -27.45 14.63
CA GLN A 80 11.50 -26.24 14.96
C GLN A 80 10.73 -25.47 16.04
N GLN A 81 11.18 -25.61 17.29
CA GLN A 81 10.61 -24.88 18.42
C GLN A 81 10.76 -23.37 18.16
N TRP A 82 9.62 -22.68 18.09
CA TRP A 82 9.59 -21.28 17.76
C TRP A 82 9.96 -20.43 18.98
N SER A 83 10.89 -19.50 18.80
CA SER A 83 11.33 -18.56 19.84
C SER A 83 11.70 -17.22 19.20
N GLU A 84 11.13 -16.13 19.73
CA GLU A 84 11.50 -14.76 19.38
C GLU A 84 12.64 -14.21 20.25
N ALA A 85 13.29 -15.07 21.04
CA ALA A 85 14.47 -14.66 21.76
C ALA A 85 15.56 -14.23 20.78
N ASP A 86 16.15 -13.05 21.01
CA ASP A 86 17.18 -12.49 20.14
C ASP A 86 18.36 -13.48 20.00
N PRO A 87 18.58 -14.07 18.82
CA PRO A 87 19.67 -15.01 18.62
C PRO A 87 21.01 -14.27 18.68
N LEU A 88 21.77 -14.41 19.78
CA LEU A 88 23.04 -13.72 20.03
C LEU A 88 24.15 -13.97 18.98
N SER A 89 23.90 -14.78 17.96
CA SER A 89 24.82 -14.93 16.83
C SER A 89 25.07 -13.59 16.11
N PRO A 90 26.26 -13.40 15.53
CA PRO A 90 26.62 -12.23 14.74
C PRO A 90 25.64 -12.00 13.58
N ILE A 91 25.37 -10.74 13.23
CA ILE A 91 24.61 -10.38 12.03
C ILE A 91 25.59 -10.32 10.87
N THR A 92 25.34 -11.09 9.81
CA THR A 92 26.21 -11.17 8.63
C THR A 92 25.98 -9.96 7.71
N SER A 93 26.94 -9.68 6.81
CA SER A 93 26.78 -8.60 5.82
C SER A 93 25.60 -8.83 4.88
N HIS A 94 25.27 -10.08 4.56
CA HIS A 94 24.10 -10.40 3.75
C HIS A 94 22.80 -10.08 4.51
N GLU A 95 22.72 -10.51 5.77
CA GLU A 95 21.57 -10.19 6.64
C GLU A 95 21.40 -8.68 6.81
N ILE A 96 22.49 -7.90 6.90
CA ILE A 96 22.40 -6.43 6.96
C ILE A 96 21.69 -5.86 5.72
N CYS A 97 22.04 -6.32 4.52
CA CYS A 97 21.40 -5.85 3.29
C CYS A 97 19.90 -6.18 3.26
N GLU A 98 19.54 -7.40 3.66
CA GLU A 98 18.14 -7.83 3.69
C GLU A 98 17.34 -7.17 4.82
N LEU A 99 17.96 -6.91 5.98
CA LEU A 99 17.35 -6.14 7.06
C LEU A 99 16.99 -4.73 6.59
N ILE A 100 17.89 -4.05 5.88
CA ILE A 100 17.63 -2.70 5.34
C ILE A 100 16.47 -2.76 4.33
N ALA A 101 16.46 -3.75 3.44
CA ALA A 101 15.40 -3.91 2.46
C ALA A 101 14.03 -4.16 3.13
N ASN A 102 13.98 -5.09 4.08
CA ASN A 102 12.75 -5.41 4.81
C ASN A 102 12.28 -4.24 5.69
N ALA A 103 13.20 -3.53 6.35
CA ALA A 103 12.87 -2.33 7.13
C ALA A 103 12.21 -1.26 6.25
N GLY A 104 12.74 -1.01 5.04
CA GLY A 104 12.12 -0.07 4.10
C GLY A 104 10.71 -0.50 3.65
N VAL A 105 10.46 -1.81 3.53
CA VAL A 105 9.11 -2.33 3.23
C VAL A 105 8.17 -2.09 4.42
N VAL A 106 8.62 -2.39 5.65
CA VAL A 106 7.81 -2.19 6.86
C VAL A 106 7.51 -0.71 7.07
N GLU A 107 8.49 0.17 6.91
CA GLU A 107 8.33 1.63 6.99
C GLU A 107 7.30 2.12 5.96
N GLY A 108 7.43 1.68 4.71
CA GLY A 108 6.48 2.04 3.66
C GLY A 108 5.05 1.60 3.96
N LEU A 109 4.85 0.40 4.51
CA LEU A 109 3.53 -0.07 4.93
C LEU A 109 3.02 0.67 6.18
N GLU A 110 3.90 1.03 7.11
CA GLU A 110 3.55 1.82 8.30
C GLU A 110 3.05 3.21 7.89
N ASP A 111 3.71 3.85 6.93
CA ASP A 111 3.30 5.12 6.32
C ASP A 111 1.88 5.03 5.71
N LEU A 112 1.57 3.93 5.02
CA LEU A 112 0.23 3.69 4.46
C LEU A 112 -0.83 3.53 5.55
N ILE A 113 -0.58 2.69 6.55
CA ILE A 113 -1.53 2.45 7.64
C ILE A 113 -1.74 3.71 8.47
N SER A 114 -0.66 4.43 8.77
CA SER A 114 -0.75 5.69 9.49
C SER A 114 -1.52 6.73 8.69
N SER A 115 -1.18 6.93 7.41
CA SER A 115 -1.88 7.92 6.59
C SER A 115 -3.35 7.54 6.36
N ARG A 116 -3.69 6.24 6.30
CA ARG A 116 -5.06 5.80 6.07
C ARG A 116 -5.91 5.80 7.34
N HIS A 117 -5.36 5.33 8.45
CA HIS A 117 -6.13 4.97 9.64
C HIS A 117 -5.73 5.73 10.92
N LYS A 118 -4.60 6.45 10.93
CA LYS A 118 -4.15 7.25 12.08
C LYS A 118 -4.35 8.73 11.86
N ASP A 119 -3.63 9.30 10.89
CA ASP A 119 -3.68 10.72 10.52
C ASP A 119 -3.44 10.94 9.02
N ARG A 120 -4.55 11.13 8.27
CA ARG A 120 -4.54 11.37 6.83
C ARG A 120 -3.91 12.69 6.37
N LYS A 121 -3.49 13.56 7.28
CA LYS A 121 -2.78 14.80 6.94
C LYS A 121 -1.32 14.56 6.57
N TYR A 122 -0.75 13.45 7.04
CA TYR A 122 0.66 13.14 6.87
C TYR A 122 0.82 11.91 5.97
N GLN A 123 1.86 11.93 5.13
CA GLN A 123 2.23 10.79 4.29
C GLN A 123 3.22 9.86 4.99
N THR A 124 3.85 10.34 6.07
CA THR A 124 4.77 9.57 6.90
C THR A 124 4.08 9.14 8.20
N SER A 125 4.56 8.05 8.78
CA SER A 125 4.01 7.48 10.00
C SER A 125 3.91 8.50 11.14
N GLN A 126 2.74 8.51 11.77
CA GLN A 126 2.41 9.22 13.00
C GLN A 126 2.09 8.22 14.12
N LEU A 127 2.50 6.95 13.96
CA LEU A 127 2.40 5.96 15.01
C LEU A 127 3.34 6.34 16.15
N ASN A 128 2.85 6.20 17.38
CA ASN A 128 3.72 6.34 18.55
C ASN A 128 4.67 5.12 18.64
N PRO A 129 5.75 5.18 19.46
CA PRO A 129 6.72 4.08 19.54
C PRO A 129 6.14 2.71 19.90
N THR A 130 5.04 2.67 20.68
CA THR A 130 4.35 1.41 21.04
C THR A 130 3.53 0.89 19.87
N GLU A 131 2.78 1.76 19.19
CA GLU A 131 1.99 1.42 18.00
C GLU A 131 2.90 0.92 16.86
N SER A 132 4.00 1.63 16.58
CA SER A 132 5.00 1.23 15.58
C SER A 132 5.63 -0.12 15.95
N PHE A 133 6.00 -0.35 17.22
CA PHE A 133 6.51 -1.67 17.63
C PHE A 133 5.51 -2.80 17.36
N LYS A 134 4.24 -2.64 17.76
CA LYS A 134 3.18 -3.63 17.52
C LYS A 134 3.01 -3.90 16.02
N PHE A 135 2.96 -2.83 15.22
CA PHE A 135 2.83 -2.90 13.77
C PHE A 135 4.00 -3.62 13.12
N CYS A 136 5.23 -3.15 13.34
CA CYS A 136 6.45 -3.73 12.79
C CYS A 136 6.58 -5.22 13.16
N ARG A 137 6.34 -5.54 14.43
CA ARG A 137 6.36 -6.93 14.91
C ARG A 137 5.36 -7.81 14.17
N ALA A 138 4.13 -7.34 13.98
CA ALA A 138 3.10 -8.06 13.24
C ALA A 138 3.47 -8.22 11.76
N VAL A 139 4.00 -7.19 11.10
CA VAL A 139 4.45 -7.29 9.69
C VAL A 139 5.60 -8.29 9.54
N TYR A 140 6.61 -8.29 10.42
CA TYR A 140 7.69 -9.28 10.36
C TYR A 140 7.18 -10.72 10.60
N ARG A 141 6.18 -10.90 11.45
CA ARG A 141 5.53 -12.22 11.62
C ARG A 141 4.76 -12.64 10.38
N TRP A 142 4.11 -11.70 9.70
CA TRP A 142 3.50 -11.97 8.39
C TRP A 142 4.56 -12.33 7.34
N MET A 143 5.69 -11.61 7.24
CA MET A 143 6.81 -11.99 6.37
C MET A 143 7.26 -13.42 6.65
N LEU A 144 7.49 -13.75 7.92
CA LEU A 144 7.89 -15.09 8.34
C LEU A 144 6.84 -16.13 7.95
N PHE A 145 5.55 -15.84 8.15
CA PHE A 145 4.46 -16.74 7.77
C PHE A 145 4.47 -17.04 6.26
N SER A 146 4.60 -16.01 5.41
CA SER A 146 4.68 -16.18 3.95
C SER A 146 5.96 -16.93 3.51
N THR A 147 7.06 -16.80 4.26
CA THR A 147 8.30 -17.57 4.02
C THR A 147 8.17 -19.03 4.40
N VAL A 148 7.44 -19.35 5.49
CA VAL A 148 7.24 -20.72 5.97
C VAL A 148 6.20 -21.46 5.11
N PHE A 149 5.19 -20.75 4.59
CA PHE A 149 4.10 -21.34 3.79
C PHE A 149 4.06 -20.80 2.35
N PRO A 150 5.15 -20.82 1.58
CA PRO A 150 5.25 -20.11 0.32
C PRO A 150 4.30 -20.64 -0.76
N LEU A 151 3.86 -19.75 -1.66
CA LEU A 151 2.89 -20.07 -2.72
C LEU A 151 3.36 -21.16 -3.70
N HIS A 152 4.65 -21.27 -3.99
CA HIS A 152 5.15 -22.25 -4.95
C HIS A 152 4.97 -23.71 -4.48
N ILE A 153 4.77 -23.94 -3.17
CA ILE A 153 4.38 -25.26 -2.67
C ILE A 153 2.98 -25.62 -3.19
N LEU A 154 2.12 -24.63 -3.42
CA LEU A 154 0.77 -24.84 -3.96
C LEU A 154 0.80 -25.20 -5.45
N GLU A 155 1.76 -24.68 -6.21
CA GLU A 155 1.94 -25.01 -7.64
C GLU A 155 2.24 -26.49 -7.88
N LEU A 156 2.74 -27.21 -6.86
CA LEU A 156 2.99 -28.66 -6.94
C LEU A 156 1.69 -29.48 -6.97
N TYR A 157 0.56 -28.89 -6.57
CA TYR A 157 -0.74 -29.55 -6.55
C TYR A 157 -1.60 -29.06 -7.72
N VAL A 158 -1.55 -29.81 -8.83
CA VAL A 158 -2.39 -29.52 -10.02
C VAL A 158 -3.87 -29.49 -9.64
N GLU A 159 -4.29 -30.36 -8.71
CA GLU A 159 -5.60 -30.35 -8.06
C GLU A 159 -5.39 -30.85 -6.61
N PRO A 160 -5.27 -29.97 -5.61
CA PRO A 160 -5.03 -30.40 -4.23
C PRO A 160 -6.22 -31.22 -3.74
N ILE A 161 -5.96 -32.43 -3.24
CA ILE A 161 -7.01 -33.22 -2.59
C ILE A 161 -7.36 -32.60 -1.23
N GLU A 162 -8.58 -32.85 -0.76
CA GLU A 162 -9.10 -32.28 0.50
C GLU A 162 -8.16 -32.54 1.70
N GLU A 163 -7.47 -33.69 1.72
CA GLU A 163 -6.51 -34.06 2.75
C GLU A 163 -5.29 -33.12 2.78
N ASP A 164 -4.71 -32.78 1.62
CA ASP A 164 -3.56 -31.86 1.52
C ASP A 164 -3.96 -30.44 1.98
N VAL A 165 -5.18 -30.02 1.62
CA VAL A 165 -5.74 -28.72 2.02
C VAL A 165 -5.84 -28.62 3.53
N GLU A 166 -6.42 -29.64 4.16
CA GLU A 166 -6.60 -29.67 5.61
C GLU A 166 -5.27 -29.82 6.36
N GLU A 167 -4.29 -30.57 5.82
CA GLU A 167 -2.95 -30.66 6.39
C GLU A 167 -2.24 -29.30 6.38
N ILE A 168 -2.22 -28.60 5.25
CA ILE A 168 -1.59 -27.27 5.14
C ILE A 168 -2.29 -26.25 6.04
N ARG A 169 -3.62 -26.27 6.08
CA ARG A 169 -4.42 -25.41 6.98
C ARG A 169 -4.12 -25.69 8.44
N LEU A 170 -4.01 -26.95 8.82
CA LEU A 170 -3.64 -27.36 10.16
C LEU A 170 -2.22 -26.90 10.50
N ALA A 171 -1.26 -27.05 9.59
CA ALA A 171 0.12 -26.60 9.79
C ALA A 171 0.20 -25.08 10.01
N ARG A 172 -0.55 -24.28 9.23
CA ARG A 172 -0.68 -22.82 9.43
C ARG A 172 -1.28 -22.49 10.80
N LYS A 173 -2.34 -23.21 11.20
CA LYS A 173 -3.00 -23.04 12.51
C LYS A 173 -2.05 -23.39 13.65
N VAL A 174 -1.31 -24.50 13.56
CA VAL A 174 -0.31 -24.91 14.55
C VAL A 174 0.80 -23.85 14.66
N PHE A 175 1.32 -23.36 13.53
CA PHE A 175 2.32 -22.29 13.52
C PHE A 175 1.82 -21.06 14.28
N LEU A 176 0.62 -20.55 13.94
CA LEU A 176 0.04 -19.37 14.56
C LEU A 176 -0.39 -19.60 16.02
N SER A 177 -0.69 -20.83 16.41
CA SER A 177 -1.10 -21.13 17.80
C SER A 177 0.03 -20.88 18.84
N GLN A 178 1.25 -20.61 18.40
CA GLN A 178 2.38 -20.32 19.28
C GLN A 178 2.38 -18.87 19.80
N PHE A 179 1.61 -17.97 19.18
CA PHE A 179 1.49 -16.57 19.60
C PHE A 179 0.42 -16.38 20.68
N SER A 180 0.58 -15.34 21.50
CA SER A 180 -0.45 -14.91 22.45
C SER A 180 -1.64 -14.24 21.75
N ASP A 181 -2.77 -14.09 22.45
CA ASP A 181 -3.98 -13.52 21.84
C ASP A 181 -3.81 -12.07 21.41
N CYS A 182 -3.07 -11.26 22.19
CA CYS A 182 -2.74 -9.88 21.82
C CYS A 182 -1.94 -9.83 20.51
N GLU A 183 -0.99 -10.74 20.36
CA GLU A 183 -0.13 -10.82 19.18
C GLU A 183 -0.86 -11.31 17.94
N LEU A 184 -1.80 -12.25 18.11
CA LEU A 184 -2.70 -12.70 17.06
C LEU A 184 -3.67 -11.60 16.62
N LEU A 185 -4.17 -10.79 17.56
CA LEU A 185 -5.01 -9.63 17.24
C LEU A 185 -4.23 -8.53 16.51
N GLU A 186 -2.97 -8.29 16.87
CA GLU A 186 -2.09 -7.36 16.12
C GLU A 186 -1.85 -7.88 14.68
N LEU A 187 -1.52 -9.17 14.53
CA LEU A 187 -1.31 -9.79 13.23
C LEU A 187 -2.58 -9.82 12.36
N TYR A 188 -3.74 -10.11 12.97
CA TYR A 188 -5.04 -10.05 12.30
C TYR A 188 -5.30 -8.65 11.76
N SER A 189 -5.07 -7.62 12.56
CA SER A 189 -5.31 -6.23 12.14
C SER A 189 -4.39 -5.79 11.02
N VAL A 190 -3.10 -6.16 11.07
CA VAL A 190 -2.19 -5.96 9.93
C VAL A 190 -2.73 -6.68 8.70
N ALA A 191 -3.00 -7.99 8.78
CA ALA A 191 -3.46 -8.77 7.63
C ALA A 191 -4.74 -8.18 7.02
N PHE A 192 -5.70 -7.77 7.85
CA PHE A 192 -6.94 -7.15 7.38
C PHE A 192 -6.66 -5.86 6.59
N CYS A 193 -5.86 -4.93 7.12
CA CYS A 193 -5.54 -3.71 6.39
C CYS A 193 -4.72 -3.98 5.10
N MET A 194 -3.90 -5.03 5.08
CA MET A 194 -3.13 -5.41 3.90
C MET A 194 -4.03 -5.93 2.78
N ARG A 195 -5.17 -6.56 3.12
CA ARG A 195 -6.23 -6.89 2.16
C ARG A 195 -6.82 -5.62 1.55
N ASP A 196 -7.15 -4.61 2.36
CA ASP A 196 -7.68 -3.32 1.85
C ASP A 196 -6.70 -2.64 0.88
N ILE A 197 -5.39 -2.69 1.18
CA ILE A 197 -4.34 -2.15 0.30
C ILE A 197 -4.26 -2.95 -1.02
N ALA A 198 -4.40 -4.27 -0.95
CA ALA A 198 -4.38 -5.13 -2.14
C ALA A 198 -5.59 -4.88 -3.04
N GLU A 199 -6.79 -4.77 -2.45
CA GLU A 199 -8.02 -4.40 -3.14
C GLU A 199 -7.90 -3.03 -3.78
N TRP A 200 -7.32 -2.06 -3.06
CA TRP A 200 -7.03 -0.74 -3.61
C TRP A 200 -6.09 -0.83 -4.82
N ALA A 201 -5.00 -1.60 -4.73
CA ALA A 201 -4.03 -1.75 -5.83
C ALA A 201 -4.67 -2.42 -7.06
N ALA A 202 -5.55 -3.40 -6.83
CA ALA A 202 -6.32 -4.05 -7.90
C ALA A 202 -7.30 -3.12 -8.58
N ALA A 203 -7.99 -2.27 -7.81
CA ALA A 203 -8.90 -1.26 -8.34
C ALA A 203 -8.16 -0.12 -9.06
N ALA A 204 -6.93 0.18 -8.64
CA ALA A 204 -6.07 1.19 -9.27
C ALA A 204 -5.47 0.71 -10.61
N ASP A 205 -5.42 -0.60 -10.82
CA ASP A 205 -4.86 -1.23 -11.99
C ASP A 205 -5.78 -1.07 -13.21
N SER A 206 -5.37 -0.22 -14.15
CA SER A 206 -6.13 0.05 -15.37
C SER A 206 -6.19 -1.12 -16.36
N THR A 207 -5.32 -2.11 -16.18
CA THR A 207 -5.23 -3.26 -17.09
C THR A 207 -6.24 -4.35 -16.78
N ASN A 208 -7.00 -4.17 -15.69
CA ASN A 208 -7.80 -5.21 -15.07
C ASN A 208 -9.08 -5.51 -15.87
N LEU A 209 -8.97 -6.43 -16.82
CA LEU A 209 -10.13 -7.07 -17.46
C LEU A 209 -10.87 -8.01 -16.50
N PHE A 210 -10.25 -8.40 -15.38
CA PHE A 210 -10.74 -9.37 -14.39
C PHE A 210 -11.14 -8.66 -13.09
N ASN A 211 -12.28 -7.95 -13.14
CA ASN A 211 -12.77 -7.09 -12.05
C ASN A 211 -13.43 -7.84 -10.87
N SER A 212 -13.37 -9.17 -10.79
CA SER A 212 -14.08 -9.95 -9.76
C SER A 212 -13.23 -10.91 -8.94
N LEU A 213 -11.91 -10.74 -8.90
CA LEU A 213 -11.07 -11.55 -8.02
C LEU A 213 -11.38 -11.21 -6.55
N SER A 214 -12.26 -12.01 -5.93
CA SER A 214 -12.59 -11.94 -4.49
C SER A 214 -11.36 -12.18 -3.60
N ASP A 215 -10.28 -12.71 -4.18
CA ASP A 215 -9.19 -13.33 -3.44
C ASP A 215 -7.87 -12.53 -3.51
N ILE A 216 -7.88 -11.32 -4.07
CA ILE A 216 -6.64 -10.53 -4.20
C ILE A 216 -5.96 -10.22 -2.86
N GLY A 217 -6.74 -10.08 -1.79
CA GLY A 217 -6.22 -9.91 -0.44
C GLY A 217 -5.45 -11.14 0.06
N ASP A 218 -5.96 -12.32 -0.22
CA ASP A 218 -5.34 -13.57 0.20
C ASP A 218 -4.09 -13.88 -0.64
N LEU A 219 -4.14 -13.57 -1.95
CA LEU A 219 -2.95 -13.55 -2.82
C LEU A 219 -1.89 -12.58 -2.32
N ALA A 220 -2.27 -11.40 -1.84
CA ALA A 220 -1.34 -10.46 -1.25
C ALA A 220 -0.69 -11.03 0.02
N HIS A 221 -1.47 -11.65 0.91
CA HIS A 221 -0.92 -12.30 2.12
C HIS A 221 0.09 -13.38 1.78
N ALA A 222 -0.20 -14.17 0.75
CA ALA A 222 0.67 -15.25 0.33
C ALA A 222 1.92 -14.74 -0.44
N SER A 223 1.78 -13.65 -1.19
CA SER A 223 2.87 -12.94 -1.87
C SER A 223 3.85 -12.26 -0.92
N GLY A 224 3.36 -11.87 0.26
CA GLY A 224 4.12 -11.17 1.28
C GLY A 224 4.22 -9.65 1.08
N PRO A 225 4.79 -8.94 2.07
CA PRO A 225 4.62 -7.49 2.20
C PRO A 225 5.34 -6.68 1.11
N ALA A 226 6.50 -7.14 0.65
CA ALA A 226 7.30 -6.42 -0.34
C ALA A 226 6.56 -6.32 -1.69
N LYS A 227 5.93 -7.42 -2.13
CA LYS A 227 5.13 -7.45 -3.36
C LYS A 227 3.88 -6.59 -3.25
N LEU A 228 3.20 -6.62 -2.10
CA LEU A 228 2.05 -5.76 -1.83
C LEU A 228 2.40 -4.27 -1.88
N LEU A 229 3.47 -3.86 -1.19
CA LEU A 229 3.93 -2.47 -1.24
C LEU A 229 4.28 -2.05 -2.67
N GLY A 230 4.97 -2.91 -3.42
CA GLY A 230 5.28 -2.66 -4.83
C GLY A 230 4.02 -2.52 -5.70
N ALA A 231 3.00 -3.36 -5.47
CA ALA A 231 1.73 -3.28 -6.18
C ALA A 231 0.99 -1.97 -5.89
N TYR A 232 0.96 -1.56 -4.62
CA TYR A 232 0.39 -0.28 -4.21
C TYR A 232 1.13 0.91 -4.85
N LEU A 233 2.47 0.96 -4.75
CA LEU A 233 3.27 2.08 -5.26
C LEU A 233 3.19 2.23 -6.78
N SER A 234 3.11 1.11 -7.51
CA SER A 234 2.92 1.12 -8.96
C SER A 234 1.47 1.37 -9.39
N GLY A 235 0.51 1.14 -8.49
CA GLY A 235 -0.91 1.08 -8.82
C GLY A 235 -1.21 -0.05 -9.80
N CYS A 236 -0.52 -1.18 -9.66
CA CYS A 236 -0.65 -2.34 -10.52
C CYS A 236 -0.59 -3.61 -9.69
N SER A 237 -1.62 -4.45 -9.80
CA SER A 237 -1.76 -5.70 -9.05
C SER A 237 -1.05 -6.89 -9.70
N TYR A 238 -0.43 -6.69 -10.87
CA TYR A 238 0.21 -7.76 -11.64
C TYR A 238 1.22 -8.56 -10.82
N SER A 239 2.07 -7.91 -10.01
CA SER A 239 3.08 -8.62 -9.19
C SER A 239 2.50 -9.56 -8.13
N LEU A 240 1.25 -9.33 -7.70
CA LEU A 240 0.51 -10.21 -6.81
C LEU A 240 -0.07 -11.43 -7.54
N ARG A 241 -0.28 -11.29 -8.85
CA ARG A 241 -0.91 -12.27 -9.73
C ARG A 241 0.09 -13.15 -10.46
N ASP A 242 1.27 -12.61 -10.77
CA ASP A 242 2.38 -13.29 -11.46
C ASP A 242 2.78 -14.63 -10.79
N LEU A 243 2.37 -14.83 -9.53
CA LEU A 243 2.58 -16.07 -8.78
C LEU A 243 1.72 -17.25 -9.23
N LEU A 244 0.68 -17.05 -10.05
CA LEU A 244 -0.19 -18.14 -10.52
C LEU A 244 0.23 -18.69 -11.90
N GLY A 245 1.27 -18.12 -12.53
CA GLY A 245 1.71 -18.47 -13.88
C GLY A 245 0.73 -18.01 -14.98
N ASP A 246 1.25 -17.75 -16.19
CA ASP A 246 0.49 -17.16 -17.30
C ASP A 246 -0.63 -18.07 -17.87
N ASP A 247 -0.52 -19.39 -17.70
CA ASP A 247 -1.33 -20.36 -18.45
C ASP A 247 -2.56 -20.92 -17.72
N SER A 248 -2.89 -20.47 -16.50
CA SER A 248 -3.86 -21.20 -15.64
C SER A 248 -4.91 -20.38 -14.89
N PHE A 249 -5.05 -19.07 -15.16
CA PHE A 249 -5.87 -18.16 -14.36
C PHE A 249 -7.35 -18.54 -14.18
N GLU A 250 -7.96 -19.31 -15.08
CA GLU A 250 -9.38 -19.66 -14.99
C GLU A 250 -9.70 -20.71 -13.90
N ASP A 251 -8.71 -21.48 -13.41
CA ASP A 251 -8.94 -22.57 -12.45
C ASP A 251 -8.50 -22.25 -11.00
N TYR A 252 -7.76 -21.14 -10.77
CA TYR A 252 -7.20 -20.80 -9.45
C TYR A 252 -8.04 -19.83 -8.61
N GLU A 253 -9.07 -19.17 -9.18
CA GLU A 253 -9.89 -18.18 -8.47
C GLU A 253 -10.64 -18.75 -7.25
N GLU A 254 -10.62 -20.07 -7.06
CA GLU A 254 -11.25 -20.76 -5.91
C GLU A 254 -10.30 -21.72 -5.18
N SER A 255 -8.98 -21.57 -5.30
CA SER A 255 -8.05 -22.48 -4.61
C SER A 255 -8.28 -22.46 -3.09
N PRO A 256 -8.70 -23.59 -2.47
CA PRO A 256 -8.97 -23.65 -1.03
C PRO A 256 -7.74 -23.34 -0.16
N LEU A 257 -6.54 -23.43 -0.74
CA LEU A 257 -5.26 -23.16 -0.10
C LEU A 257 -4.93 -21.66 -0.04
N ILE A 258 -5.51 -20.85 -0.92
CA ILE A 258 -5.39 -19.40 -0.93
C ILE A 258 -6.51 -18.78 -0.11
N GLN A 259 -7.75 -19.29 -0.22
CA GLN A 259 -8.89 -18.72 0.49
C GLN A 259 -8.64 -18.59 2.00
N GLY A 260 -8.70 -17.36 2.51
CA GLY A 260 -8.41 -17.02 3.89
C GLY A 260 -6.98 -17.29 4.33
N TYR A 261 -6.00 -17.26 3.42
CA TYR A 261 -4.61 -17.69 3.59
C TYR A 261 -4.04 -17.54 5.01
N ILE A 262 -4.02 -16.32 5.54
CA ILE A 262 -3.63 -16.03 6.95
C ILE A 262 -4.82 -15.61 7.83
N LEU A 263 -5.88 -15.03 7.27
CA LEU A 263 -7.01 -14.54 8.05
C LEU A 263 -7.90 -15.65 8.62
N TRP A 264 -8.11 -16.74 7.87
CA TRP A 264 -8.86 -17.91 8.34
C TRP A 264 -8.23 -18.55 9.58
N PRO A 265 -6.95 -18.97 9.58
CA PRO A 265 -6.38 -19.63 10.75
C PRO A 265 -6.29 -18.69 11.97
N LEU A 266 -6.10 -17.39 11.77
CA LEU A 266 -6.15 -16.40 12.85
C LEU A 266 -7.53 -16.35 13.50
N ARG A 267 -8.59 -16.27 12.70
CA ARG A 267 -9.98 -16.18 13.18
C ARG A 267 -10.35 -17.45 13.95
N GLU A 268 -10.04 -18.61 13.40
CA GLU A 268 -10.23 -19.92 14.03
C GLU A 268 -9.55 -20.05 15.40
N ILE A 269 -8.29 -19.61 15.53
CA ILE A 269 -7.56 -19.68 16.80
C ILE A 269 -8.17 -18.74 17.83
N LEU A 270 -8.46 -17.50 17.44
CA LEU A 270 -9.02 -16.49 18.33
C LEU A 270 -10.41 -16.88 18.82
N GLU A 271 -11.26 -17.41 17.94
CA GLU A 271 -12.57 -17.96 18.29
C GLU A 271 -12.46 -19.15 19.24
N HIS A 272 -11.58 -20.12 18.94
CA HIS A 272 -11.35 -21.28 19.80
C HIS A 272 -10.88 -20.90 21.21
N ARG A 273 -10.06 -19.84 21.32
CA ARG A 273 -9.57 -19.31 22.61
C ARG A 273 -10.58 -18.44 23.33
N ASN A 274 -11.75 -18.16 22.75
CA ASN A 274 -12.71 -17.17 23.23
C ASN A 274 -12.06 -15.80 23.43
N ALA A 275 -11.11 -15.43 22.56
CA ALA A 275 -10.55 -14.10 22.54
C ALA A 275 -11.65 -13.08 22.17
N LYS A 276 -11.41 -11.80 22.49
CA LYS A 276 -12.35 -10.71 22.18
C LYS A 276 -12.79 -10.81 20.72
N GLN A 277 -14.10 -10.90 20.50
CA GLN A 277 -14.67 -11.01 19.15
C GLN A 277 -14.16 -9.86 18.29
N ILE A 278 -13.56 -10.21 17.16
CA ILE A 278 -13.12 -9.24 16.18
C ILE A 278 -14.35 -8.82 15.39
N ASP A 279 -14.81 -7.61 15.64
CA ASP A 279 -15.75 -6.97 14.72
C ASP A 279 -14.94 -6.55 13.48
N GLU A 280 -15.41 -6.94 12.28
CA GLU A 280 -14.79 -6.61 10.99
C GLU A 280 -14.78 -5.09 10.73
N ASN A 281 -15.53 -4.31 11.52
CA ASN A 281 -15.41 -2.86 11.56
C ASN A 281 -14.02 -2.41 12.04
N GLU A 282 -13.78 -1.10 12.01
CA GLU A 282 -12.50 -0.44 12.38
C GLU A 282 -11.99 -0.75 13.81
N THR A 283 -12.76 -1.47 14.63
CA THR A 283 -12.35 -1.84 16.00
C THR A 283 -11.15 -2.78 16.05
N HIS A 284 -10.88 -3.54 14.98
CA HIS A 284 -9.71 -4.42 14.91
C HIS A 284 -8.41 -3.60 15.02
N LEU A 285 -8.36 -2.40 14.43
CA LEU A 285 -7.19 -1.52 14.49
C LEU A 285 -6.78 -1.12 15.91
N LEU A 286 -7.68 -1.21 16.89
CA LEU A 286 -7.37 -0.92 18.30
C LEU A 286 -6.39 -1.92 18.93
N SER A 287 -6.11 -3.06 18.27
CA SER A 287 -5.02 -3.95 18.70
C SER A 287 -3.65 -3.31 18.47
N ILE A 288 -3.52 -2.46 17.45
CA ILE A 288 -2.28 -1.78 17.06
C ILE A 288 -2.31 -0.32 17.52
N LEU A 289 -3.36 0.42 17.17
CA LEU A 289 -3.52 1.86 17.36
C LEU A 289 -4.18 2.16 18.72
N ASP A 290 -3.47 2.88 19.59
CA ASP A 290 -3.97 3.28 20.90
C ASP A 290 -4.97 4.44 20.79
N ASN A 291 -4.78 5.33 19.81
CA ASN A 291 -5.66 6.47 19.54
C ASN A 291 -5.81 6.71 18.04
N ILE A 292 -7.01 7.08 17.60
CA ILE A 292 -7.28 7.42 16.21
C ILE A 292 -7.66 8.92 16.16
N HIS A 293 -6.85 9.75 15.48
CA HIS A 293 -6.99 11.22 15.55
C HIS A 293 -8.21 11.75 14.78
N HIS A 294 -8.62 11.07 13.71
CA HIS A 294 -9.81 11.40 12.92
C HIS A 294 -10.91 10.43 13.26
N GLN A 295 -12.05 10.93 13.71
CA GLN A 295 -13.13 10.04 14.11
C GLN A 295 -13.81 9.49 12.85
N ALA A 296 -14.42 8.31 12.96
CA ALA A 296 -15.33 7.75 11.94
C ALA A 296 -16.49 8.70 11.52
N LYS A 297 -16.56 9.89 12.12
CA LYS A 297 -17.58 10.92 11.96
C LYS A 297 -17.09 12.22 11.32
N ASP A 298 -15.85 12.26 10.82
CA ASP A 298 -15.37 13.46 10.12
C ASP A 298 -16.30 13.76 8.92
N PRO A 299 -16.84 15.00 8.82
CA PRO A 299 -17.78 15.34 7.78
C PRO A 299 -17.09 15.83 6.51
N CYS A 300 -17.70 15.53 5.37
CA CYS A 300 -17.38 16.17 4.10
C CYS A 300 -17.63 17.68 4.19
N THR A 301 -16.65 18.51 3.87
CA THR A 301 -16.76 19.98 3.95
C THR A 301 -17.84 20.56 3.02
N PHE A 302 -18.25 19.81 1.99
CA PHE A 302 -19.21 20.30 1.00
C PHE A 302 -20.65 19.83 1.24
N CYS A 303 -20.85 18.60 1.71
CA CYS A 303 -22.20 18.03 1.88
C CYS A 303 -22.52 17.65 3.33
N ASP A 304 -21.61 17.92 4.28
CA ASP A 304 -21.72 17.64 5.71
C ASP A 304 -21.94 16.17 6.11
N ASN A 305 -21.94 15.23 5.16
CA ASN A 305 -22.06 13.81 5.45
C ASN A 305 -20.82 13.31 6.20
N GLU A 306 -21.04 12.60 7.30
CA GLU A 306 -20.00 11.87 8.03
C GLU A 306 -19.44 10.77 7.12
N CYS A 307 -18.15 10.85 6.79
CA CYS A 307 -17.47 9.90 5.91
C CYS A 307 -16.21 9.30 6.56
N GLY A 308 -15.84 9.72 7.77
CA GLY A 308 -14.69 9.18 8.49
C GLY A 308 -13.41 9.29 7.65
N PHE A 309 -12.77 8.16 7.37
CA PHE A 309 -11.57 8.10 6.56
C PHE A 309 -11.79 8.27 5.05
N ASP A 310 -13.03 8.19 4.57
CA ASP A 310 -13.39 8.34 3.16
C ASP A 310 -13.56 9.82 2.76
N LEU A 311 -12.48 10.56 3.02
CA LEU A 311 -12.34 11.98 2.73
C LEU A 311 -11.00 12.24 2.06
N TRP A 312 -11.04 13.05 1.00
CA TRP A 312 -9.87 13.36 0.19
C TRP A 312 -9.65 14.86 0.02
N ASN A 313 -8.39 15.26 -0.01
CA ASN A 313 -7.92 16.60 -0.31
C ASN A 313 -6.56 16.53 -1.04
N GLU A 314 -5.93 17.67 -1.25
CA GLU A 314 -4.65 17.75 -1.97
C GLU A 314 -3.52 16.87 -1.42
N THR A 315 -3.53 16.47 -0.14
CA THR A 315 -2.46 15.63 0.44
C THR A 315 -2.62 14.14 0.12
N ASN A 316 -3.81 13.69 -0.29
CA ASN A 316 -4.12 12.29 -0.51
C ASN A 316 -4.95 12.01 -1.80
N TRP A 317 -5.02 12.96 -2.74
CA TRP A 317 -5.76 12.75 -3.99
C TRP A 317 -5.28 11.55 -4.82
N GLU A 318 -4.00 11.17 -4.76
CA GLU A 318 -3.54 9.96 -5.47
C GLU A 318 -4.23 8.67 -5.00
N TYR A 319 -4.69 8.61 -3.74
CA TYR A 319 -5.47 7.48 -3.25
C TYR A 319 -6.82 7.32 -3.96
N LEU A 320 -7.28 8.32 -4.72
CA LEU A 320 -8.49 8.16 -5.52
C LEU A 320 -8.33 7.12 -6.62
N ARG A 321 -7.10 6.73 -6.99
CA ARG A 321 -6.87 5.74 -8.06
C ARG A 321 -7.52 4.40 -7.79
N GLY A 322 -7.41 3.88 -6.56
CA GLY A 322 -8.10 2.64 -6.15
C GLY A 322 -9.55 2.84 -5.67
N VAL A 323 -10.08 4.07 -5.70
CA VAL A 323 -11.46 4.38 -5.26
C VAL A 323 -12.36 4.73 -6.46
N ILE A 324 -11.77 5.40 -7.44
CA ILE A 324 -12.33 5.82 -8.71
C ILE A 324 -11.33 5.33 -9.77
N PRO A 325 -11.50 4.13 -10.33
CA PRO A 325 -10.60 3.63 -11.38
C PRO A 325 -10.56 4.56 -12.59
N LEU A 326 -9.42 4.64 -13.29
CA LEU A 326 -9.23 5.56 -14.41
C LEU A 326 -10.22 5.29 -15.55
N GLU A 327 -10.58 4.03 -15.76
CA GLU A 327 -11.54 3.55 -16.75
C GLU A 327 -12.92 4.15 -16.49
N SER A 328 -13.25 4.32 -15.20
CA SER A 328 -14.52 4.88 -14.75
C SER A 328 -14.62 6.38 -15.01
N LEU A 329 -13.51 7.11 -15.13
CA LEU A 329 -13.54 8.56 -15.35
C LEU A 329 -14.24 8.94 -16.67
N SER A 330 -14.10 8.11 -17.71
CA SER A 330 -14.78 8.31 -19.00
C SER A 330 -16.31 8.31 -18.86
N ARG A 331 -16.84 7.46 -17.98
CA ARG A 331 -18.27 7.35 -17.65
C ARG A 331 -18.77 8.52 -16.79
N LEU A 332 -17.85 9.33 -16.25
CA LEU A 332 -18.18 10.53 -15.50
C LEU A 332 -18.26 11.79 -16.36
N LEU A 333 -17.99 11.71 -17.67
CA LEU A 333 -18.24 12.83 -18.57
C LEU A 333 -19.74 13.16 -18.62
N ILE A 334 -20.07 14.46 -18.60
CA ILE A 334 -21.46 14.94 -18.53
C ILE A 334 -22.24 14.67 -19.82
N GLY A 335 -23.55 14.46 -19.70
CA GLY A 335 -24.46 14.36 -20.83
C GLY A 335 -24.24 13.10 -21.65
N GLN A 336 -23.98 13.27 -22.94
CA GLN A 336 -23.73 12.20 -23.92
C GLN A 336 -22.24 12.11 -24.32
N LEU A 337 -21.35 12.81 -23.60
CA LEU A 337 -19.92 12.83 -23.91
C LEU A 337 -19.23 11.47 -23.74
N SER A 338 -19.66 10.64 -22.80
CA SER A 338 -19.13 9.27 -22.63
C SER A 338 -19.45 8.36 -23.83
N SER A 339 -20.42 8.74 -24.66
CA SER A 339 -20.78 8.06 -25.90
C SER A 339 -20.15 8.70 -27.14
N ASN A 340 -19.51 9.86 -26.99
CA ASN A 340 -18.77 10.51 -28.06
C ASN A 340 -17.44 9.79 -28.29
N VAL A 341 -17.35 9.03 -29.37
CA VAL A 341 -16.18 8.21 -29.68
C VAL A 341 -14.89 9.02 -29.85
N ILE A 342 -14.98 10.27 -30.30
CA ILE A 342 -13.81 11.13 -30.51
C ILE A 342 -13.31 11.70 -29.18
N GLU A 343 -14.20 12.34 -28.42
CA GLU A 343 -13.81 12.97 -27.16
C GLU A 343 -13.51 11.94 -26.06
N SER A 344 -14.23 10.81 -26.04
CA SER A 344 -13.93 9.71 -25.12
C SER A 344 -12.56 9.10 -25.40
N GLU A 345 -12.18 8.94 -26.67
CA GLU A 345 -10.86 8.44 -27.04
C GLU A 345 -9.75 9.42 -26.65
N ARG A 346 -9.93 10.71 -26.93
CA ARG A 346 -9.00 11.76 -26.51
C ARG A 346 -8.81 11.78 -25.00
N PHE A 347 -9.91 11.67 -24.26
CA PHE A 347 -9.89 11.58 -22.80
C PHE A 347 -9.17 10.33 -22.32
N ARG A 348 -9.46 9.16 -22.90
CA ARG A 348 -8.80 7.88 -22.59
C ARG A 348 -7.28 7.98 -22.78
N ILE A 349 -6.81 8.49 -23.92
CA ILE A 349 -5.39 8.69 -24.20
C ILE A 349 -4.73 9.62 -23.17
N LEU A 350 -5.45 10.65 -22.70
CA LEU A 350 -4.95 11.58 -21.69
C LEU A 350 -4.79 10.90 -20.32
N VAL A 351 -5.81 10.17 -19.86
CA VAL A 351 -5.79 9.54 -18.53
C VAL A 351 -4.94 8.27 -18.48
N SER A 352 -4.72 7.59 -19.62
CA SER A 352 -3.80 6.47 -19.74
C SER A 352 -2.33 6.89 -19.85
N ASN A 353 -2.02 8.19 -19.85
CA ASN A 353 -0.64 8.65 -19.87
C ASN A 353 0.05 8.29 -18.53
N PRO A 354 1.26 7.71 -18.51
CA PRO A 354 1.99 7.40 -17.28
C PRO A 354 2.25 8.61 -16.36
N THR A 355 2.21 9.82 -16.91
CA THR A 355 2.37 11.07 -16.14
C THR A 355 1.04 11.61 -15.58
N PHE A 356 -0.09 10.99 -15.91
CA PHE A 356 -1.39 11.36 -15.35
C PHE A 356 -1.44 10.97 -13.86
N THR A 357 -1.83 11.92 -13.03
CA THR A 357 -2.03 11.69 -11.60
C THR A 357 -3.30 12.40 -11.13
N TYR A 358 -3.98 11.84 -10.14
CA TYR A 358 -5.21 12.45 -9.60
C TYR A 358 -4.95 13.82 -8.99
N THR A 359 -3.77 14.02 -8.39
CA THR A 359 -3.35 15.30 -7.82
C THR A 359 -3.26 16.37 -8.88
N THR A 360 -2.58 16.09 -9.99
CA THR A 360 -2.43 17.05 -11.08
C THR A 360 -3.79 17.36 -11.72
N PHE A 361 -4.59 16.31 -11.96
CA PHE A 361 -5.93 16.45 -12.54
C PHE A 361 -6.86 17.31 -11.67
N LEU A 362 -6.95 17.05 -10.36
CA LEU A 362 -7.80 17.82 -9.45
C LEU A 362 -7.28 19.24 -9.21
N ARG A 363 -5.96 19.47 -9.22
CA ARG A 363 -5.38 20.83 -9.22
C ARG A 363 -5.81 21.62 -10.44
N GLU A 364 -5.74 21.01 -11.63
CA GLU A 364 -6.16 21.67 -12.86
C GLU A 364 -7.67 21.90 -12.90
N LEU A 365 -8.49 20.92 -12.50
CA LEU A 365 -9.95 21.09 -12.36
C LEU A 365 -10.31 22.22 -11.38
N HIS A 366 -9.57 22.37 -10.28
CA HIS A 366 -9.76 23.49 -9.36
C HIS A 366 -9.47 24.84 -10.04
N GLN A 367 -8.54 24.92 -10.99
CA GLN A 367 -8.25 26.13 -11.78
C GLN A 367 -9.27 26.37 -12.91
N GLU A 368 -9.97 25.34 -13.40
CA GLU A 368 -11.05 25.49 -14.38
C GLU A 368 -12.29 26.18 -13.81
N ARG A 369 -12.40 26.31 -12.49
CA ARG A 369 -13.58 26.89 -11.86
C ARG A 369 -13.80 28.33 -12.29
N TYR A 370 -14.85 28.52 -13.08
CA TYR A 370 -15.56 29.78 -13.16
C TYR A 370 -16.30 30.01 -11.83
N HIS A 371 -15.87 31.05 -11.12
CA HIS A 371 -16.57 31.79 -10.05
C HIS A 371 -17.81 31.11 -9.42
N GLY A 372 -17.68 30.42 -8.28
CA GLY A 372 -18.83 30.24 -7.38
C GLY A 372 -18.92 28.96 -6.54
N GLN A 373 -18.27 27.86 -6.91
CA GLN A 373 -18.33 26.63 -6.11
C GLN A 373 -17.23 26.63 -5.03
N GLY A 374 -17.63 27.04 -3.84
CA GLY A 374 -16.79 27.48 -2.71
C GLY A 374 -15.90 26.46 -2.00
N TRP A 375 -15.44 25.38 -2.64
CA TRP A 375 -14.46 24.48 -2.02
C TRP A 375 -13.01 24.84 -2.39
N ARG A 376 -12.10 24.63 -1.44
CA ARG A 376 -10.66 24.91 -1.49
C ARG A 376 -9.88 23.60 -1.54
N ARG A 377 -8.69 23.58 -2.14
CA ARG A 377 -7.81 22.39 -2.21
C ARG A 377 -7.57 21.64 -0.89
N ARG A 378 -7.69 22.32 0.25
CA ARG A 378 -7.50 21.77 1.60
C ARG A 378 -8.78 21.21 2.23
N ASP A 379 -9.93 21.46 1.62
CA ASP A 379 -11.22 20.98 2.09
C ASP A 379 -11.29 19.47 1.90
N TRP A 380 -11.87 18.80 2.89
CA TRP A 380 -12.04 17.36 2.88
C TRP A 380 -13.33 17.01 2.15
N LEU A 381 -13.22 16.38 0.99
CA LEU A 381 -14.36 16.03 0.15
C LEU A 381 -14.58 14.52 0.17
N CYS A 382 -15.82 14.07 0.26
CA CYS A 382 -16.15 12.65 0.09
C CYS A 382 -16.18 12.24 -1.39
N LYS A 383 -16.25 10.93 -1.64
CA LYS A 383 -16.22 10.33 -2.98
C LYS A 383 -17.35 10.89 -3.83
N HIS A 384 -18.54 11.02 -3.25
CA HIS A 384 -19.70 11.56 -3.94
C HIS A 384 -19.44 12.98 -4.45
N CYS A 385 -18.95 13.88 -3.58
CA CYS A 385 -18.65 15.24 -3.96
C CYS A 385 -17.57 15.31 -5.05
N ILE A 386 -16.52 14.49 -4.96
CA ILE A 386 -15.46 14.43 -6.00
C ILE A 386 -16.02 13.96 -7.34
N VAL A 387 -16.86 12.93 -7.34
CA VAL A 387 -17.54 12.46 -8.56
C VAL A 387 -18.41 13.55 -9.18
N GLN A 388 -19.14 14.33 -8.37
CA GLN A 388 -19.91 15.47 -8.88
C GLN A 388 -19.02 16.56 -9.50
N LEU A 389 -17.83 16.77 -8.95
CA LEU A 389 -16.85 17.70 -9.52
C LEU A 389 -16.32 17.22 -10.86
N PHE A 390 -15.99 15.93 -10.99
CA PHE A 390 -15.60 15.34 -12.26
C PHE A 390 -16.71 15.51 -13.30
N ARG A 391 -17.96 15.19 -12.95
CA ARG A 391 -19.11 15.41 -13.85
C ARG A 391 -19.25 16.86 -14.29
N SER A 392 -19.05 17.80 -13.36
CA SER A 392 -19.28 19.22 -13.64
C SER A 392 -18.18 19.85 -14.50
N TYR A 393 -16.93 19.42 -14.35
CA TYR A 393 -15.78 20.19 -14.85
C TYR A 393 -14.82 19.42 -15.77
N THR A 394 -14.89 18.09 -15.85
CA THR A 394 -13.95 17.31 -16.69
C THR A 394 -14.03 17.69 -18.17
N TRP A 395 -15.21 18.04 -18.69
CA TRP A 395 -15.36 18.46 -20.10
C TRP A 395 -14.60 19.76 -20.39
N ALA A 396 -14.63 20.73 -19.47
CA ALA A 396 -13.95 22.01 -19.62
C ALA A 396 -12.43 21.85 -19.52
N TRP A 397 -11.98 21.01 -18.58
CA TRP A 397 -10.59 20.60 -18.48
C TRP A 397 -10.10 19.94 -19.77
N LEU A 398 -10.87 18.99 -20.32
CA LEU A 398 -10.53 18.29 -21.56
C LEU A 398 -10.41 19.27 -22.74
N LEU A 399 -11.34 20.22 -22.86
CA LEU A 399 -11.27 21.28 -23.87
C LEU A 399 -9.98 22.11 -23.75
N ARG A 400 -9.57 22.46 -22.52
CA ARG A 400 -8.31 23.17 -22.27
C ARG A 400 -7.10 22.32 -22.65
N GLN A 401 -7.09 21.03 -22.34
CA GLN A 401 -6.00 20.13 -22.72
C GLN A 401 -5.89 19.97 -24.24
N ASN A 402 -7.03 19.86 -24.95
CA ASN A 402 -7.06 19.84 -26.41
C ASN A 402 -6.44 21.12 -26.99
N LYS A 403 -6.80 22.30 -26.47
CA LYS A 403 -6.21 23.58 -26.87
C LYS A 403 -4.70 23.66 -26.58
N LYS A 404 -4.25 23.22 -25.40
CA LYS A 404 -2.82 23.17 -25.04
C LYS A 404 -2.01 22.30 -26.00
N LYS A 405 -2.60 21.20 -26.49
CA LYS A 405 -1.99 20.29 -27.48
C LYS A 405 -2.05 20.82 -28.93
N GLY A 406 -2.64 22.00 -29.15
CA GLY A 406 -2.82 22.57 -30.49
C GLY A 406 -3.85 21.83 -31.34
N ILE A 407 -4.75 21.06 -30.72
CA ILE A 407 -5.86 20.41 -31.43
C ILE A 407 -6.84 21.50 -31.86
N GLU A 408 -7.13 21.55 -33.15
CA GLU A 408 -8.14 22.45 -33.71
C GLU A 408 -9.52 22.10 -33.12
N ILE A 409 -10.22 23.10 -32.60
CA ILE A 409 -11.54 22.94 -32.00
C ILE A 409 -12.58 23.35 -33.06
N PRO A 410 -13.44 22.43 -33.53
CA PRO A 410 -14.49 22.75 -34.49
C PRO A 410 -15.52 23.72 -33.92
N GLU A 411 -16.46 24.15 -34.77
CA GLU A 411 -17.60 24.94 -34.32
C GLU A 411 -18.43 24.17 -33.27
N ASP A 412 -18.89 24.89 -32.23
CA ASP A 412 -19.72 24.28 -31.18
C ASP A 412 -21.02 23.71 -31.74
N CYS A 413 -21.32 22.47 -31.36
CA CYS A 413 -22.64 21.90 -31.55
C CYS A 413 -23.68 22.73 -30.79
N VAL A 414 -24.82 23.05 -31.43
CA VAL A 414 -25.92 23.81 -30.79
C VAL A 414 -26.47 23.11 -29.54
N TYR A 415 -26.39 21.78 -29.48
CA TYR A 415 -26.81 20.96 -28.35
C TYR A 415 -25.70 20.71 -27.32
N GLY A 416 -24.45 21.07 -27.63
CA GLY A 416 -23.28 20.86 -26.77
C GLY A 416 -23.10 19.41 -26.32
N TYR A 417 -22.68 19.20 -25.07
CA TYR A 417 -22.50 17.87 -24.48
C TYR A 417 -23.79 17.05 -24.38
N ALA A 418 -24.97 17.67 -24.55
CA ALA A 418 -26.27 16.99 -24.55
C ALA A 418 -26.69 16.48 -25.95
N CYS A 419 -25.89 16.71 -26.99
CA CYS A 419 -26.21 16.25 -28.35
C CYS A 419 -26.35 14.73 -28.40
N LYS A 420 -27.47 14.21 -28.89
CA LYS A 420 -27.66 12.76 -29.07
C LYS A 420 -26.93 12.21 -30.29
N ALA A 421 -26.67 13.04 -31.30
CA ALA A 421 -26.02 12.63 -32.55
C ALA A 421 -24.49 12.51 -32.43
N GLN A 422 -23.91 12.78 -31.26
CA GLN A 422 -22.46 12.70 -31.06
C GLN A 422 -21.91 11.27 -30.92
N ASP A 423 -22.79 10.27 -30.89
CA ASP A 423 -22.44 8.86 -31.06
C ASP A 423 -22.06 8.53 -32.52
N ASN A 424 -22.54 9.33 -33.48
CA ASN A 424 -22.13 9.26 -34.87
C ASN A 424 -20.77 9.92 -35.07
N LYS A 425 -19.79 9.12 -35.49
CA LYS A 425 -18.40 9.56 -35.70
C LYS A 425 -18.27 10.81 -36.60
N ILE A 426 -19.01 10.88 -37.72
CA ILE A 426 -18.94 12.02 -38.64
C ILE A 426 -19.43 13.29 -37.94
N HIS A 427 -20.54 13.22 -37.21
CA HIS A 427 -21.05 14.36 -36.44
C HIS A 427 -20.10 14.78 -35.32
N ALA A 428 -19.53 13.80 -34.59
CA ALA A 428 -18.54 14.04 -33.54
C ALA A 428 -17.24 14.68 -34.05
N GLU A 429 -16.82 14.37 -35.27
CA GLU A 429 -15.65 15.00 -35.92
C GLU A 429 -15.96 16.41 -36.42
N THR A 430 -17.20 16.66 -36.86
CA THR A 430 -17.60 17.93 -37.48
C THR A 430 -17.82 19.05 -36.46
N PHE A 431 -18.28 18.72 -35.25
CA PHE A 431 -18.68 19.71 -34.24
C PHE A 431 -18.00 19.49 -32.89
N ASN A 432 -17.74 20.58 -32.16
CA ASN A 432 -17.28 20.52 -30.78
C ASN A 432 -18.47 20.23 -29.84
N HIS A 433 -18.40 19.15 -29.06
CA HIS A 433 -19.38 18.80 -28.01
C HIS A 433 -18.91 19.15 -26.59
N LEU A 434 -17.66 19.59 -26.41
CA LEU A 434 -17.14 20.08 -25.12
C LEU A 434 -17.60 21.52 -24.85
N CYS A 435 -18.90 21.77 -24.98
CA CYS A 435 -19.52 23.07 -24.77
C CYS A 435 -20.93 22.91 -24.20
N THR A 436 -21.45 23.97 -23.59
CA THR A 436 -22.82 24.00 -23.08
C THR A 436 -23.83 24.18 -24.21
N THR A 437 -25.03 23.66 -24.02
CA THR A 437 -26.15 23.87 -24.95
C THR A 437 -26.44 25.36 -25.13
N LYS A 438 -26.60 25.81 -26.38
CA LYS A 438 -26.90 27.22 -26.71
C LYS A 438 -28.40 27.55 -26.69
N LEU A 439 -29.28 26.55 -26.53
CA LEU A 439 -30.74 26.68 -26.64
C LEU A 439 -31.46 27.23 -25.39
N SER A 440 -30.75 27.86 -24.46
CA SER A 440 -31.33 28.33 -23.19
C SER A 440 -30.98 29.78 -22.84
N SER A 441 -30.83 30.63 -23.86
CA SER A 441 -30.74 32.09 -23.71
C SER A 441 -31.88 32.79 -24.41
#